data_AF-A0A814I1B7-F1
#
_entry.id   AF-A0A814I1B7-F1
#
_cell.length_a   1.000
_cell.length_b   1.000
_cell.length_c   1.000
_cell.angle_alpha   90.00
_cell.angle_beta   90.00
_cell.angle_gamma   90.00
#
_symmetry.space_group_name_H-M   'P 1'
#
loop_
_entity.id
_entity.type
_entity.pdbx_description
1 polymer ?
#
loop_
_entity_poly.entity_id
_entity_poly.type
_entity_poly.pdbx_seq_one_letter_code
_entity_poly.pdbx_strand_id
1 'polypeptide(L)'
;MDLSKPTVRSYYMEFLRCAACSQNFEYENPLYHPITLPKCGHTMCKQCINIMGGQKECPQDQVSFGNTPIDQLPTNYPFLMMIYRSSEGQCRSYMEFDDQKKSYFSDIEKGFGEISLVIMQIINNKKYQSILSRSTIRTMFSLLHSQYINNEGFLIFIQAARNLGENVCIDFILHYQSLQELKNNLESALGLQQGQFPEPAIEEKILKLIILLIKCSGISSEQHLMYSVTQLVQRKDQKNIQPSVEYIVRLLLDVPCFEIEQVGESSSMQLKPAFQKYESLRRVYDSKIIEMAMQCGFYMPPEQWSLLLYGYTTNESIIDPIIDKLLTKTSFQTAIQQYKKIVLLSGAAQSQDLNDLMKHFQFLSNDNLAIDASGASVLTSTLDMLKRVVSILNKLKK
;
A
#
# COMPACT_ATOMS: atom_id res chain seq x y z
N MET A 1 4.41 -10.83 35.66
CA MET A 1 5.19 -10.65 34.41
C MET A 1 5.65 -9.20 34.40
N ASP A 2 6.94 -8.97 34.12
CA ASP A 2 7.56 -7.65 34.20
C ASP A 2 7.02 -6.73 33.08
N LEU A 3 6.20 -5.73 33.43
CA LEU A 3 5.63 -4.75 32.49
C LEU A 3 6.67 -3.69 32.05
N SER A 4 7.90 -3.77 32.54
CA SER A 4 8.97 -2.81 32.21
C SER A 4 9.59 -3.00 30.82
N LYS A 5 9.30 -4.10 30.11
CA LYS A 5 9.90 -4.38 28.79
C LYS A 5 8.87 -4.39 27.66
N PRO A 6 9.12 -3.66 26.55
CA PRO A 6 8.24 -3.67 25.40
C PRO A 6 8.17 -5.08 24.80
N THR A 7 6.96 -5.51 24.49
CA THR A 7 6.68 -6.83 23.89
C THR A 7 6.75 -6.81 22.37
N VAL A 8 6.81 -5.62 21.77
CA VAL A 8 6.94 -5.38 20.33
C VAL A 8 8.42 -5.44 19.92
N ARG A 9 8.71 -6.04 18.76
CA ARG A 9 10.08 -6.20 18.24
C ARG A 9 10.72 -4.85 17.88
N SER A 10 12.06 -4.82 17.94
CA SER A 10 12.90 -3.63 17.66
C SER A 10 12.67 -2.98 16.28
N TYR A 11 12.19 -3.75 15.31
CA TYR A 11 11.90 -3.26 13.96
C TYR A 11 10.79 -2.18 13.93
N TYR A 12 9.91 -2.13 14.93
CA TYR A 12 8.79 -1.18 14.98
C TYR A 12 9.02 -0.02 15.94
N MET A 13 10.25 0.15 16.46
CA MET A 13 10.57 1.14 17.50
C MET A 13 10.27 2.58 17.09
N GLU A 14 10.28 2.89 15.79
CA GLU A 14 9.91 4.23 15.30
C GLU A 14 8.47 4.61 15.66
N PHE A 15 7.55 3.64 15.66
CA PHE A 15 6.14 3.87 16.01
C PHE A 15 5.96 4.03 17.53
N LEU A 16 6.89 3.51 18.34
CA LEU A 16 6.76 3.45 19.80
C LEU A 16 7.38 4.66 20.54
N ARG A 17 7.69 5.73 19.80
CA ARG A 17 8.38 6.91 20.33
C ARG A 17 7.50 8.15 20.25
N CYS A 18 7.68 9.01 21.25
CA CYS A 18 7.08 10.33 21.27
C CYS A 18 7.53 11.13 20.04
N ALA A 19 6.57 11.65 19.28
CA ALA A 19 6.87 12.45 18.11
C ALA A 19 7.61 13.76 18.45
N ALA A 20 7.56 14.27 19.68
CA ALA A 20 8.28 15.49 20.07
C ALA A 20 9.71 15.24 20.58
N CYS A 21 9.88 14.32 21.54
CA CYS A 21 11.16 14.12 22.23
C CYS A 21 11.88 12.81 21.87
N SER A 22 11.29 12.00 20.99
CA SER A 22 11.80 10.69 20.55
C SER A 22 12.05 9.66 21.67
N GLN A 23 11.59 9.94 22.89
CA GLN A 23 11.62 8.99 24.00
C GLN A 23 10.56 7.90 23.79
N ASN A 24 10.84 6.69 24.26
CA ASN A 24 9.88 5.60 24.21
C ASN A 24 8.70 5.92 25.14
N PHE A 25 7.50 5.51 24.76
CA PHE A 25 6.37 5.53 25.69
C PHE A 25 6.56 4.47 26.76
N GLU A 26 6.11 4.72 27.99
CA GLU A 26 6.26 3.78 29.12
C GLU A 26 4.90 3.51 29.77
N TYR A 27 4.70 2.30 30.28
CA TYR A 27 3.48 1.98 31.02
C TYR A 27 3.53 2.49 32.47
N GLU A 28 4.66 2.31 33.15
CA GLU A 28 4.80 2.57 34.60
C GLU A 28 4.91 4.06 34.93
N ASN A 29 5.46 4.87 34.04
CA ASN A 29 5.66 6.30 34.25
C ASN A 29 4.61 7.13 33.50
N PRO A 30 3.63 7.76 34.20
CA PRO A 30 2.59 8.56 33.57
C PRO A 30 3.08 9.75 32.76
N LEU A 31 4.30 10.23 32.99
CA LEU A 31 4.91 11.31 32.20
C LEU A 31 5.22 10.88 30.77
N TYR A 32 5.48 9.59 30.55
CA TYR A 32 5.76 9.00 29.25
C TYR A 32 4.54 8.29 28.63
N HIS A 33 3.35 8.52 29.17
CA HIS A 33 2.11 7.98 28.58
C HIS A 33 1.82 8.66 27.22
N PRO A 34 1.43 7.89 26.19
CA PRO A 34 1.11 8.41 24.86
C PRO A 34 -0.23 9.13 24.88
N ILE A 35 -0.28 10.30 24.25
CA ILE A 35 -1.46 11.11 24.01
C ILE A 35 -1.51 11.41 22.52
N THR A 36 -2.58 10.99 21.86
CA THR A 36 -2.78 11.20 20.42
C THR A 36 -3.40 12.58 20.19
N LEU A 37 -2.73 13.41 19.42
CA LEU A 37 -3.21 14.74 19.05
C LEU A 37 -4.41 14.65 18.09
N PRO A 38 -5.39 15.56 18.23
CA PRO A 38 -6.52 15.64 17.31
C PRO A 38 -6.04 16.06 15.91
N LYS A 39 -6.82 15.71 14.87
CA LYS A 39 -6.65 16.11 13.45
C LYS A 39 -5.40 15.59 12.71
N CYS A 40 -4.27 15.41 13.38
CA CYS A 40 -3.03 14.93 12.76
C CYS A 40 -2.67 13.48 13.14
N GLY A 41 -3.17 12.96 14.27
CA GLY A 41 -2.86 11.60 14.73
C GLY A 41 -1.45 11.42 15.31
N HIS A 42 -0.61 12.47 15.28
CA HIS A 42 0.69 12.43 15.94
C HIS A 42 0.54 12.15 17.44
N THR A 43 1.36 11.24 17.97
CA THR A 43 1.28 10.82 19.37
C THR A 43 2.50 11.30 20.15
N MET A 44 2.25 11.93 21.30
CA MET A 44 3.27 12.56 22.14
C MET A 44 3.16 12.09 23.58
N CYS A 45 4.25 12.14 24.33
CA CYS A 45 4.17 11.82 25.75
C CYS A 45 3.47 12.93 26.54
N LYS A 46 2.83 12.58 27.65
CA LYS A 46 2.15 13.52 28.55
C LYS A 46 3.06 14.66 29.00
N GLN A 47 4.34 14.40 29.25
CA GLN A 47 5.32 15.44 29.58
C GLN A 47 5.45 16.48 28.46
N CYS A 48 5.55 16.06 27.20
CA CYS A 48 5.63 16.97 26.07
C CYS A 48 4.32 17.74 25.87
N ILE A 49 3.15 17.09 26.02
CA ILE A 49 1.85 17.76 25.96
C ILE A 49 1.75 18.87 27.02
N ASN A 50 2.18 18.60 28.26
CA ASN A 50 2.16 19.60 29.34
C ASN A 50 3.06 20.81 29.03
N ILE A 51 4.24 20.58 28.46
CA ILE A 51 5.16 21.66 28.02
C ILE A 51 4.52 22.48 26.88
N MET A 52 3.80 21.80 25.99
CA MET A 52 3.15 22.43 24.84
C MET A 52 1.80 23.06 25.17
N GLY A 53 1.25 22.98 26.38
CA GLY A 53 -0.15 23.37 26.66
C GLY A 53 -0.58 24.78 26.22
N GLY A 54 0.35 25.69 25.94
CA GLY A 54 0.08 27.01 25.34
C GLY A 54 0.17 27.10 23.81
N GLN A 55 0.67 26.07 23.14
CA GLN A 55 0.79 25.98 21.68
C GLN A 55 -0.54 25.56 21.04
N LYS A 56 -0.84 26.13 19.88
CA LYS A 56 -2.08 25.84 19.13
C LYS A 56 -1.86 24.95 17.91
N GLU A 57 -0.64 24.49 17.69
CA GLU A 57 -0.24 23.74 16.50
C GLU A 57 0.66 22.57 16.88
N CYS A 58 0.57 21.51 16.08
CA CYS A 58 1.43 20.35 16.21
C CYS A 58 2.87 20.69 15.81
N PRO A 59 3.88 20.37 16.62
CA PRO A 59 5.28 20.69 16.29
C PRO A 59 5.86 19.85 15.15
N GLN A 60 5.16 18.80 14.69
CA GLN A 60 5.60 17.95 13.58
C GLN A 60 5.13 18.45 12.21
N ASP A 61 3.85 18.81 12.09
CA ASP A 61 3.20 19.12 10.83
C ASP A 61 2.45 20.47 10.83
N GLN A 62 2.53 21.22 11.93
CA GLN A 62 1.92 22.54 12.12
C GLN A 62 0.38 22.53 12.00
N VAL A 63 -0.25 21.35 12.08
CA VAL A 63 -1.71 21.24 12.07
C VAL A 63 -2.27 21.90 13.32
N SER A 64 -3.19 22.85 13.13
CA SER A 64 -3.80 23.59 14.24
C SER A 64 -4.79 22.74 15.04
N PHE A 65 -4.60 22.71 16.35
CA PHE A 65 -5.51 22.11 17.34
C PHE A 65 -6.81 22.92 17.48
N GLY A 66 -6.88 24.14 16.93
CA GLY A 66 -8.01 25.04 17.12
C GLY A 66 -8.21 25.40 18.58
N ASN A 67 -9.42 25.13 19.09
CA ASN A 67 -9.79 25.38 20.50
C ASN A 67 -9.77 24.10 21.36
N THR A 68 -9.24 22.98 20.87
CA THR A 68 -9.20 21.74 21.62
C THR A 68 -8.15 21.82 22.75
N PRO A 69 -8.54 21.60 24.03
CA PRO A 69 -7.60 21.60 25.15
C PRO A 69 -6.75 20.31 25.10
N ILE A 70 -5.52 20.42 24.60
CA ILE A 70 -4.63 19.25 24.39
C ILE A 70 -4.17 18.59 25.69
N ASP A 71 -4.13 19.36 26.78
CA ASP A 71 -3.78 18.93 28.14
C ASP A 71 -4.85 18.04 28.79
N GLN A 72 -6.08 18.10 28.29
CA GLN A 72 -7.22 17.29 28.76
C GLN A 72 -7.45 16.03 27.91
N LEU A 73 -6.60 15.80 26.89
CA LEU A 73 -6.71 14.61 26.05
C LEU A 73 -6.35 13.35 26.85
N PRO A 74 -7.02 12.22 26.55
CA PRO A 74 -6.81 10.97 27.27
C PRO A 74 -5.47 10.36 26.88
N THR A 75 -4.93 9.57 27.81
CA THR A 75 -3.89 8.61 27.49
C THR A 75 -4.44 7.57 26.51
N ASN A 76 -3.67 7.27 25.47
CA ASN A 76 -3.96 6.22 24.51
C ASN A 76 -3.59 4.84 25.09
N TYR A 77 -4.45 4.35 25.98
CA TYR A 77 -4.28 3.04 26.63
C TYR A 77 -4.28 1.87 25.65
N PRO A 78 -5.11 1.82 24.58
CA PRO A 78 -5.00 0.76 23.57
C PRO A 78 -3.60 0.65 22.98
N PHE A 79 -2.98 1.79 22.64
CA PHE A 79 -1.61 1.82 22.14
C PHE A 79 -0.58 1.37 23.20
N LEU A 80 -0.72 1.79 24.46
CA LEU A 80 0.12 1.27 25.56
C LEU A 80 -0.04 -0.25 25.76
N MET A 81 -1.27 -0.77 25.68
CA MET A 81 -1.55 -2.20 25.79
C MET A 81 -0.85 -2.99 24.69
N MET A 82 -0.86 -2.47 23.46
CA MET A 82 -0.12 -3.06 22.36
C MET A 82 1.38 -3.11 22.70
N ILE A 83 1.97 -2.07 23.30
CA ILE A 83 3.40 -2.09 23.63
C ILE A 83 3.73 -3.05 24.78
N TYR A 84 2.96 -3.02 25.87
CA TYR A 84 3.39 -3.56 27.17
C TYR A 84 2.62 -4.78 27.69
N ARG A 85 1.52 -5.19 27.06
CA ARG A 85 0.70 -6.37 27.41
C ARG A 85 0.45 -6.58 28.92
N SER A 86 -0.75 -6.31 29.42
CA SER A 86 -1.20 -6.96 30.67
C SER A 86 -1.60 -8.41 30.36
N SER A 87 -1.04 -9.38 31.09
CA SER A 87 -1.36 -10.82 30.94
C SER A 87 -2.79 -11.18 31.36
N GLU A 88 -3.57 -10.22 31.88
CA GLU A 88 -4.86 -10.49 32.53
C GLU A 88 -6.04 -9.74 31.92
N GLY A 89 -5.91 -9.11 30.74
CA GLY A 89 -7.05 -8.42 30.10
C GLY A 89 -7.63 -7.26 30.91
N GLN A 90 -7.03 -6.90 32.04
CA GLN A 90 -7.41 -5.73 32.83
C GLN A 90 -6.78 -4.50 32.18
N CYS A 91 -7.50 -3.93 31.22
CA CYS A 91 -7.40 -2.51 30.96
C CYS A 91 -8.25 -1.84 32.04
N ARG A 92 -7.63 -1.19 33.03
CA ARG A 92 -8.39 -0.23 33.84
C ARG A 92 -8.69 0.94 32.92
N SER A 93 -9.93 1.05 32.45
CA SER A 93 -10.40 2.25 31.77
C SER A 93 -10.32 3.40 32.78
N TYR A 94 -9.27 4.21 32.68
CA TYR A 94 -9.05 5.37 33.55
C TYR A 94 -9.64 6.63 32.92
N MET A 95 -10.86 6.55 32.41
CA MET A 95 -11.57 7.74 31.97
C MET A 95 -12.69 8.07 32.96
N GLU A 96 -12.42 9.03 33.84
CA GLU A 96 -13.45 9.76 34.57
C GLU A 96 -14.26 10.60 33.57
N PHE A 97 -15.17 9.98 32.83
CA PHE A 97 -16.19 10.71 32.07
C PHE A 97 -17.45 10.92 32.92
N ASP A 98 -18.39 11.73 32.43
CA ASP A 98 -19.72 11.93 33.03
C ASP A 98 -20.68 10.78 32.65
N ASP A 99 -21.63 10.40 33.51
CA ASP A 99 -22.25 9.05 33.57
C ASP A 99 -22.95 8.56 32.28
N GLN A 100 -23.46 9.43 31.41
CA GLN A 100 -24.08 9.03 30.13
C GLN A 100 -23.07 8.91 28.97
N LYS A 101 -21.95 9.65 29.00
CA LYS A 101 -20.86 9.54 28.01
C LYS A 101 -19.93 8.36 28.30
N LYS A 102 -19.91 7.86 29.55
CA LYS A 102 -19.13 6.68 29.95
C LYS A 102 -19.42 5.45 29.09
N SER A 103 -20.69 5.13 28.79
CA SER A 103 -21.03 3.88 28.10
C SER A 103 -20.49 3.81 26.67
N TYR A 104 -20.76 4.84 25.85
CA TYR A 104 -20.38 4.85 24.43
C TYR A 104 -18.85 4.90 24.23
N PHE A 105 -18.15 5.78 24.95
CA PHE A 105 -16.70 5.87 24.86
C PHE A 105 -15.99 4.65 25.46
N SER A 106 -16.58 4.03 26.49
CA SER A 106 -16.08 2.76 27.05
C SER A 106 -16.17 1.62 26.02
N ASP A 107 -17.27 1.53 25.27
CA ASP A 107 -17.42 0.48 24.24
C ASP A 107 -16.42 0.68 23.09
N ILE A 108 -16.20 1.93 22.67
CA ILE A 108 -15.18 2.28 21.66
C ILE A 108 -13.77 1.94 22.16
N GLU A 109 -13.42 2.39 23.37
CA GLU A 109 -12.10 2.14 23.95
C GLU A 109 -11.84 0.63 24.09
N LYS A 110 -12.85 -0.14 24.49
CA LYS A 110 -12.79 -1.60 24.51
C LYS A 110 -12.55 -2.19 23.13
N GLY A 111 -13.22 -1.70 22.09
CA GLY A 111 -13.00 -2.12 20.71
C GLY A 111 -11.58 -1.84 20.22
N PHE A 112 -11.03 -0.66 20.51
CA PHE A 112 -9.61 -0.35 20.23
C PHE A 112 -8.64 -1.23 21.03
N GLY A 113 -8.98 -1.57 22.27
CA GLY A 113 -8.26 -2.55 23.08
C GLY A 113 -8.23 -3.93 22.42
N GLU A 114 -9.35 -4.42 21.89
CA GLU A 114 -9.40 -5.68 21.13
C GLU A 114 -8.59 -5.60 19.84
N ILE A 115 -8.66 -4.49 19.09
CA ILE A 115 -7.80 -4.26 17.91
C ILE A 115 -6.33 -4.36 18.30
N SER A 116 -5.92 -3.74 19.40
CA SER A 116 -4.55 -3.78 19.91
C SER A 116 -4.07 -5.19 20.19
N LEU A 117 -4.92 -6.04 20.77
CA LEU A 117 -4.61 -7.45 21.02
C LEU A 117 -4.45 -8.24 19.72
N VAL A 118 -5.32 -8.02 18.73
CA VAL A 118 -5.24 -8.70 17.43
C VAL A 118 -3.99 -8.27 16.66
N ILE A 119 -3.69 -6.96 16.62
CA ILE A 119 -2.46 -6.42 16.03
C ILE A 119 -1.23 -7.05 16.69
N MET A 120 -1.24 -7.18 18.01
CA MET A 120 -0.13 -7.83 18.73
C MET A 120 0.06 -9.30 18.38
N GLN A 121 -1.03 -10.03 18.21
CA GLN A 121 -0.96 -11.40 17.71
C GLN A 121 -0.35 -11.43 16.30
N ILE A 122 -0.69 -10.45 15.46
CA ILE A 122 -0.18 -10.35 14.10
C ILE A 122 1.33 -10.07 14.10
N ILE A 123 1.74 -9.00 14.77
CA ILE A 123 3.10 -8.48 14.77
C ILE A 123 4.09 -9.45 15.44
N ASN A 124 3.67 -10.22 16.45
CA ASN A 124 4.59 -11.14 17.11
C ASN A 124 4.81 -12.45 16.35
N ASN A 125 3.98 -12.75 15.35
CA ASN A 125 4.09 -13.98 14.58
C ASN A 125 4.83 -13.75 13.25
N LYS A 126 6.09 -14.23 13.17
CA LYS A 126 6.92 -14.12 11.96
C LYS A 126 6.26 -14.70 10.71
N LYS A 127 5.42 -15.73 10.86
CA LYS A 127 4.72 -16.37 9.74
C LYS A 127 3.73 -15.42 9.09
N TYR A 128 3.05 -14.59 9.88
CA TYR A 128 2.09 -13.65 9.32
C TYR A 128 2.80 -12.50 8.60
N GLN A 129 3.97 -12.10 9.09
CA GLN A 129 4.81 -11.07 8.48
C GLN A 129 5.39 -11.46 7.10
N SER A 130 5.36 -12.74 6.71
CA SER A 130 5.73 -13.15 5.35
C SER A 130 4.56 -13.12 4.37
N ILE A 131 3.34 -12.96 4.86
CA ILE A 131 2.12 -12.88 4.04
C ILE A 131 1.63 -11.42 3.98
N LEU A 132 1.65 -10.74 5.13
CA LEU A 132 1.23 -9.34 5.22
C LEU A 132 2.40 -8.39 4.92
N SER A 133 2.14 -7.40 4.07
CA SER A 133 3.15 -6.42 3.68
C SER A 133 3.54 -5.49 4.84
N ARG A 134 4.70 -4.85 4.72
CA ARG A 134 5.13 -3.79 5.65
C ARG A 134 4.13 -2.64 5.68
N SER A 135 3.50 -2.33 4.54
CA SER A 135 2.45 -1.31 4.44
C SER A 135 1.26 -1.66 5.34
N THR A 136 0.74 -2.89 5.23
CA THR A 136 -0.33 -3.41 6.10
C THR A 136 0.01 -3.26 7.58
N ILE A 137 1.21 -3.68 7.98
CA ILE A 137 1.64 -3.59 9.38
C ILE A 137 1.75 -2.14 9.84
N ARG A 138 2.29 -1.24 9.01
CA ARG A 138 2.35 0.20 9.32
C ARG A 138 0.96 0.80 9.49
N THR A 139 0.02 0.46 8.63
CA THR A 139 -1.38 0.96 8.74
C THR A 139 -2.07 0.44 10.00
N MET A 140 -1.73 -0.75 10.50
CA MET A 140 -2.23 -1.23 11.79
C MET A 140 -1.83 -0.30 12.94
N PHE A 141 -0.58 0.22 12.96
CA PHE A 141 -0.18 1.24 13.94
C PHE A 141 -0.97 2.53 13.77
N SER A 142 -1.22 2.96 12.52
CA SER A 142 -2.03 4.16 12.24
C SER A 142 -3.46 4.07 12.79
N LEU A 143 -4.06 2.88 12.89
CA LEU A 143 -5.37 2.70 13.55
C LEU A 143 -5.32 3.10 15.02
N LEU A 144 -4.23 2.80 15.71
CA LEU A 144 -4.09 3.12 17.13
C LEU A 144 -3.64 4.57 17.34
N HIS A 145 -3.14 5.24 16.30
CA HIS A 145 -2.79 6.66 16.30
C HIS A 145 -3.96 7.57 15.88
N SER A 146 -5.19 7.18 16.23
CA SER A 146 -6.38 8.02 16.07
C SER A 146 -6.96 8.42 17.42
N GLN A 147 -7.32 9.70 17.56
CA GLN A 147 -8.02 10.18 18.75
C GLN A 147 -9.52 9.86 18.63
N TYR A 148 -10.05 9.01 19.51
CA TYR A 148 -11.43 8.52 19.41
C TYR A 148 -12.44 9.31 20.27
N ILE A 149 -12.02 10.42 20.89
CA ILE A 149 -12.94 11.32 21.60
C ILE A 149 -13.64 12.31 20.67
N ASN A 150 -13.00 12.69 19.57
CA ASN A 150 -13.52 13.72 18.67
C ASN A 150 -13.80 13.18 17.27
N ASN A 151 -14.72 13.84 16.57
CA ASN A 151 -15.12 13.44 15.21
C ASN A 151 -13.94 13.47 14.23
N GLU A 152 -13.05 14.44 14.37
CA GLU A 152 -11.90 14.59 13.48
C GLU A 152 -10.90 13.43 13.63
N GLY A 153 -10.64 12.97 14.86
CA GLY A 153 -9.79 11.82 15.07
C GLY A 153 -10.47 10.52 14.62
N PHE A 154 -11.80 10.42 14.68
CA PHE A 154 -12.53 9.35 14.01
C PHE A 154 -12.38 9.37 12.49
N LEU A 155 -12.30 10.53 11.83
CA LEU A 155 -12.03 10.59 10.39
C LEU A 155 -10.65 10.01 10.05
N ILE A 156 -9.63 10.28 10.88
CA ILE A 156 -8.30 9.66 10.75
C ILE A 156 -8.40 8.14 10.89
N PHE A 157 -9.16 7.67 11.90
CA PHE A 157 -9.41 6.23 12.09
C PHE A 157 -10.09 5.62 10.86
N ILE A 158 -11.14 6.25 10.32
CA ILE A 158 -11.88 5.76 9.15
C ILE A 158 -10.95 5.65 7.94
N GLN A 159 -10.10 6.66 7.71
CA GLN A 159 -9.12 6.62 6.62
C GLN A 159 -8.09 5.49 6.84
N ALA A 160 -7.59 5.32 8.06
CA ALA A 160 -6.65 4.25 8.39
C ALA A 160 -7.31 2.86 8.23
N ALA A 161 -8.58 2.71 8.60
CA ALA A 161 -9.36 1.48 8.42
C ALA A 161 -9.58 1.15 6.94
N ARG A 162 -9.93 2.15 6.12
CA ARG A 162 -10.04 2.00 4.66
C ARG A 162 -8.72 1.56 4.04
N ASN A 163 -7.63 2.25 4.36
CA ASN A 163 -6.30 1.92 3.87
C ASN A 163 -5.84 0.52 4.33
N LEU A 164 -6.18 0.12 5.56
CA LEU A 164 -5.88 -1.22 6.04
C LEU A 164 -6.65 -2.27 5.24
N GLY A 165 -7.95 -2.05 5.01
CA GLY A 165 -8.78 -2.95 4.21
C GLY A 165 -8.23 -3.14 2.81
N GLU A 166 -7.78 -2.06 2.17
CA GLU A 166 -7.16 -2.10 0.84
C GLU A 166 -5.83 -2.86 0.83
N ASN A 167 -4.93 -2.55 1.77
CA ASN A 167 -3.64 -3.23 1.88
C ASN A 167 -3.81 -4.73 2.16
N VAL A 168 -4.72 -5.10 3.06
CA VAL A 168 -5.05 -6.51 3.36
C VAL A 168 -5.65 -7.19 2.12
N CYS A 169 -6.55 -6.54 1.41
CA CYS A 169 -7.13 -7.07 0.17
C CYS A 169 -6.03 -7.40 -0.85
N ILE A 170 -5.07 -6.49 -1.05
CA ILE A 170 -3.92 -6.68 -1.95
C ILE A 170 -3.01 -7.82 -1.45
N ASP A 171 -2.68 -7.88 -0.17
CA ASP A 171 -1.85 -8.95 0.40
C ASP A 171 -2.47 -10.33 0.14
N PHE A 172 -3.80 -10.47 0.27
CA PHE A 172 -4.49 -11.73 0.01
C PHE A 172 -4.63 -12.04 -1.48
N ILE A 173 -4.81 -11.05 -2.35
CA ILE A 173 -4.71 -11.24 -3.81
C ILE A 173 -3.35 -11.85 -4.14
N LEU A 174 -2.26 -11.22 -3.69
CA LEU A 174 -0.89 -11.67 -3.93
C LEU A 174 -0.66 -13.10 -3.40
N HIS A 175 -1.22 -13.42 -2.23
CA HIS A 175 -1.06 -14.74 -1.62
C HIS A 175 -1.72 -15.87 -2.43
N TYR A 176 -2.92 -15.64 -2.97
CA TYR A 176 -3.69 -16.67 -3.68
C TYR A 176 -3.46 -16.69 -5.19
N GLN A 177 -2.72 -15.72 -5.73
CA GLN A 177 -2.48 -15.59 -7.16
C GLN A 177 -1.37 -16.54 -7.65
N SER A 178 -1.64 -17.28 -8.73
CA SER A 178 -0.63 -18.10 -9.42
C SER A 178 0.20 -17.25 -10.38
N LEU A 179 1.54 -17.33 -10.26
CA LEU A 179 2.47 -16.58 -11.11
C LEU A 179 2.43 -17.01 -12.59
N GLN A 180 2.11 -18.28 -12.85
CA GLN A 180 1.99 -18.81 -14.20
C GLN A 180 0.70 -18.32 -14.88
N GLU A 181 -0.43 -18.38 -14.16
CA GLU A 181 -1.71 -17.85 -14.65
C GLU A 181 -1.61 -16.34 -14.89
N LEU A 182 -0.90 -15.66 -13.99
CA LEU A 182 -0.62 -14.25 -14.10
C LEU A 182 0.09 -13.90 -15.41
N LYS A 183 1.21 -14.57 -15.73
CA LYS A 183 1.95 -14.29 -16.95
C LYS A 183 1.07 -14.49 -18.19
N ASN A 184 0.34 -15.59 -18.25
CA ASN A 184 -0.55 -15.90 -19.37
C ASN A 184 -1.67 -14.85 -19.51
N ASN A 185 -2.25 -14.42 -18.38
CA ASN A 185 -3.31 -13.43 -18.39
C ASN A 185 -2.80 -12.02 -18.72
N LEU A 186 -1.58 -11.68 -18.28
CA LEU A 186 -0.92 -10.43 -18.65
C LEU A 186 -0.65 -10.41 -20.16
N GLU A 187 -0.09 -11.47 -20.74
CA GLU A 187 0.08 -11.59 -22.20
C GLU A 187 -1.25 -11.39 -22.93
N SER A 188 -2.31 -12.04 -22.48
CA SER A 188 -3.65 -11.87 -23.06
C SER A 188 -4.17 -10.43 -22.94
N ALA A 189 -3.98 -9.78 -21.80
CA ALA A 189 -4.39 -8.39 -21.57
C ALA A 189 -3.60 -7.39 -22.44
N LEU A 190 -2.35 -7.73 -22.74
CA LEU A 190 -1.47 -6.96 -23.61
C LEU A 190 -1.68 -7.28 -25.10
N GLY A 191 -2.62 -8.16 -25.45
CA GLY A 191 -2.87 -8.58 -26.83
C GLY A 191 -1.78 -9.47 -27.44
N LEU A 192 -0.90 -10.03 -26.60
CA LEU A 192 0.16 -10.95 -26.99
C LEU A 192 -0.35 -12.39 -26.96
N GLN A 193 0.14 -13.23 -27.88
CA GLN A 193 -0.09 -14.68 -27.77
C GLN A 193 0.75 -15.25 -26.61
N GLN A 194 0.33 -16.41 -26.10
CA GLN A 194 1.03 -17.06 -25.00
C GLN A 194 2.50 -17.32 -25.34
N GLY A 195 3.40 -16.93 -24.44
CA GLY A 195 4.85 -17.06 -24.59
C GLY A 195 5.48 -16.05 -25.56
N GLN A 196 4.75 -15.01 -25.99
CA GLN A 196 5.28 -13.92 -26.81
C GLN A 196 5.69 -12.68 -26.00
N PHE A 197 5.59 -12.70 -24.67
CA PHE A 197 6.15 -11.64 -23.86
C PHE A 197 7.65 -11.45 -24.19
N PRO A 198 8.12 -10.24 -24.50
CA PRO A 198 9.51 -10.02 -24.89
C PRO A 198 10.51 -10.54 -23.85
N GLU A 199 11.57 -11.21 -24.30
CA GLU A 199 12.67 -11.57 -23.42
C GLU A 199 13.43 -10.30 -22.99
N PRO A 200 13.89 -10.19 -21.73
CA PRO A 200 14.55 -8.98 -21.21
C PRO A 200 15.69 -8.44 -22.09
N ALA A 201 16.50 -9.33 -22.67
CA ALA A 201 17.61 -8.95 -23.55
C ALA A 201 17.14 -8.36 -24.90
N ILE A 202 16.02 -8.87 -25.43
CA ILE A 202 15.42 -8.37 -26.68
C ILE A 202 14.79 -7.01 -26.43
N GLU A 203 14.06 -6.87 -25.32
CA GLU A 203 13.44 -5.62 -24.88
C GLU A 203 14.47 -4.51 -24.71
N GLU A 204 15.54 -4.76 -23.96
CA GLU A 204 16.63 -3.81 -23.75
C GLU A 204 17.24 -3.36 -25.08
N LYS A 205 17.49 -4.31 -26.00
CA LYS A 205 18.03 -4.01 -27.33
C LYS A 205 17.09 -3.13 -28.14
N ILE A 206 15.78 -3.41 -28.14
CA ILE A 206 14.77 -2.62 -28.84
C ILE A 206 14.72 -1.19 -28.30
N LEU A 207 14.64 -1.01 -26.98
CA LEU A 207 14.59 0.32 -26.35
C LEU A 207 15.84 1.15 -26.69
N LYS A 208 17.03 0.55 -26.63
CA LYS A 208 18.28 1.22 -27.02
C LYS A 208 18.30 1.63 -28.49
N LEU A 209 17.80 0.77 -29.38
CA LEU A 209 17.71 1.07 -30.81
C LEU A 209 16.72 2.18 -31.11
N ILE A 210 15.57 2.23 -30.43
CA ILE A 210 14.59 3.32 -30.58
C ILE A 210 15.26 4.67 -30.28
N ILE A 211 16.01 4.77 -29.17
CA ILE A 211 16.75 5.99 -28.81
C ILE A 211 17.77 6.39 -29.88
N LEU A 212 18.51 5.42 -30.43
CA LEU A 212 19.52 5.68 -31.46
C LEU A 212 18.91 6.10 -32.79
N LEU A 213 17.87 5.39 -33.24
CA LEU A 213 17.19 5.66 -34.52
C LEU A 213 16.55 7.04 -34.52
N ILE A 214 15.82 7.39 -33.46
CA ILE A 214 15.16 8.69 -33.37
C ILE A 214 16.17 9.85 -33.43
N LYS A 215 17.37 9.66 -32.84
CA LYS A 215 18.44 10.65 -32.91
C LYS A 215 19.09 10.78 -34.30
N CYS A 216 19.12 9.71 -35.09
CA CYS A 216 20.03 9.62 -36.25
C CYS A 216 19.32 9.47 -37.61
N SER A 217 18.09 8.97 -37.68
CA SER A 217 17.51 8.47 -38.93
C SER A 217 16.21 9.14 -39.38
N GLY A 218 15.85 10.31 -38.81
CA GLY A 218 14.70 11.10 -39.27
C GLY A 218 13.40 10.29 -39.33
N ILE A 219 13.11 9.53 -38.27
CA ILE A 219 11.92 8.66 -38.19
C ILE A 219 10.67 9.49 -38.39
N SER A 220 9.90 9.21 -39.44
CA SER A 220 8.76 10.04 -39.88
C SER A 220 7.40 9.52 -39.43
N SER A 221 7.30 8.24 -39.06
CA SER A 221 6.04 7.61 -38.67
C SER A 221 6.25 6.39 -37.77
N GLU A 222 5.17 5.92 -37.12
CA GLU A 222 5.13 4.65 -36.37
C GLU A 222 5.60 3.48 -37.25
N GLN A 223 5.10 3.38 -38.48
CA GLN A 223 5.47 2.30 -39.40
C GLN A 223 6.95 2.34 -39.78
N HIS A 224 7.50 3.53 -40.00
CA HIS A 224 8.93 3.71 -40.29
C HIS A 224 9.79 3.30 -39.09
N LEU A 225 9.38 3.64 -37.87
CA LEU A 225 10.07 3.20 -36.65
C LEU A 225 10.05 1.67 -36.50
N MET A 226 8.87 1.06 -36.59
CA MET A 226 8.70 -0.39 -36.45
C MET A 226 9.53 -1.16 -37.49
N TYR A 227 9.50 -0.72 -38.75
CA TYR A 227 10.31 -1.32 -39.81
C TYR A 227 11.80 -1.21 -39.49
N SER A 228 12.27 0.00 -39.16
CA SER A 228 13.70 0.26 -38.88
C SER A 228 14.22 -0.55 -37.70
N VAL A 229 13.47 -0.61 -36.61
CA VAL A 229 13.82 -1.42 -35.42
C VAL A 229 13.84 -2.91 -35.79
N THR A 230 12.82 -3.41 -36.50
CA THR A 230 12.74 -4.82 -36.88
C THR A 230 13.94 -5.26 -37.71
N GLN A 231 14.33 -4.47 -38.71
CA GLN A 231 15.49 -4.77 -39.56
C GLN A 231 16.81 -4.83 -38.76
N LEU A 232 16.97 -3.98 -37.74
CA LEU A 232 18.19 -3.92 -36.93
C LEU A 232 18.23 -4.96 -35.80
N VAL A 233 17.07 -5.38 -35.31
CA VAL A 233 16.99 -6.38 -34.23
C VAL A 233 17.07 -7.80 -34.80
N GLN A 234 16.40 -8.08 -35.92
CA GLN A 234 16.24 -9.42 -36.50
C GLN A 234 17.60 -10.02 -36.87
N ARG A 235 17.90 -11.19 -36.30
CA ARG A 235 18.98 -12.07 -36.77
C ARG A 235 18.40 -13.22 -37.60
N LYS A 236 19.21 -13.76 -38.52
CA LYS A 236 18.81 -14.88 -39.39
C LYS A 236 18.33 -16.12 -38.63
N ASP A 237 18.82 -16.33 -37.41
CA ASP A 237 18.54 -17.53 -36.60
C ASP A 237 17.56 -17.29 -35.43
N GLN A 238 16.96 -16.10 -35.33
CA GLN A 238 16.02 -15.76 -34.26
C GLN A 238 14.57 -16.01 -34.67
N LYS A 239 13.74 -16.44 -33.70
CA LYS A 239 12.27 -16.46 -33.83
C LYS A 239 11.76 -15.08 -34.26
N ASN A 240 10.58 -15.04 -34.89
CA ASN A 240 9.95 -13.80 -35.35
C ASN A 240 9.84 -12.78 -34.20
N ILE A 241 10.63 -11.70 -34.26
CA ILE A 241 10.68 -10.63 -33.26
C ILE A 241 9.65 -9.52 -33.52
N GLN A 242 8.98 -9.55 -34.68
CA GLN A 242 8.04 -8.51 -35.08
C GLN A 242 6.95 -8.25 -34.02
N PRO A 243 6.33 -9.27 -33.37
CA PRO A 243 5.34 -9.02 -32.32
C PRO A 243 5.91 -8.23 -31.14
N SER A 244 7.15 -8.53 -30.72
CA SER A 244 7.82 -7.80 -29.63
C SER A 244 8.12 -6.36 -30.01
N VAL A 245 8.55 -6.10 -31.25
CA VAL A 245 8.80 -4.74 -31.74
C VAL A 245 7.50 -3.93 -31.79
N GLU A 246 6.44 -4.49 -32.39
CA GLU A 246 5.14 -3.84 -32.47
C GLU A 246 4.59 -3.49 -31.09
N TYR A 247 4.67 -4.45 -30.16
CA TYR A 247 4.25 -4.26 -28.77
C TYR A 247 4.99 -3.11 -28.09
N ILE A 248 6.34 -3.14 -28.10
CA ILE A 248 7.15 -2.14 -27.39
C ILE A 248 6.93 -0.74 -28.00
N VAL A 249 6.89 -0.64 -29.33
CA VAL A 249 6.68 0.65 -30.00
C VAL A 249 5.30 1.22 -29.69
N ARG A 250 4.23 0.42 -29.79
CA ARG A 250 2.88 0.87 -29.44
C ARG A 250 2.76 1.30 -27.98
N LEU A 251 3.33 0.51 -27.07
CA LEU A 251 3.30 0.83 -25.65
C LEU A 251 4.02 2.14 -25.33
N LEU A 252 5.13 2.45 -26.00
CA LEU A 252 5.80 3.75 -25.86
C LEU A 252 4.99 4.89 -26.49
N LEU A 253 4.30 4.66 -27.61
CA LEU A 253 3.44 5.67 -28.26
C LEU A 253 2.21 6.04 -27.41
N ASP A 254 1.72 5.11 -26.59
CA ASP A 254 0.65 5.35 -25.61
C ASP A 254 1.11 6.22 -24.42
N VAL A 255 2.41 6.49 -24.30
CA VAL A 255 2.96 7.36 -23.27
C VAL A 255 3.47 8.65 -23.94
N PRO A 256 3.32 9.85 -23.33
CA PRO A 256 3.75 11.11 -23.94
C PRO A 256 5.28 11.30 -23.93
N CYS A 257 6.03 10.31 -24.42
CA CYS A 257 7.49 10.31 -24.52
C CYS A 257 8.01 10.83 -25.86
N PHE A 258 7.16 10.82 -26.90
CA PHE A 258 7.46 11.37 -28.22
C PHE A 258 6.86 12.77 -28.42
N GLU A 259 7.45 13.51 -29.34
CA GLU A 259 6.96 14.75 -29.92
C GLU A 259 7.17 14.74 -31.43
N ILE A 260 6.36 15.49 -32.17
CA ILE A 260 6.51 15.61 -33.62
C ILE A 260 7.19 16.95 -33.89
N GLU A 261 8.37 16.90 -34.49
CA GLU A 261 9.08 18.07 -34.99
C GLU A 261 8.78 18.23 -36.47
N GLN A 262 8.30 19.42 -36.85
CA GLN A 262 8.04 19.79 -38.24
C GLN A 262 9.11 20.76 -38.72
N VAL A 263 9.85 20.36 -39.75
CA VAL A 263 10.84 21.19 -40.42
C VAL A 263 10.43 21.31 -41.89
N GLY A 264 9.86 22.46 -42.26
CA GLY A 264 9.27 22.67 -43.58
C GLY A 264 8.10 21.72 -43.83
N GLU A 265 8.17 20.94 -44.92
CA GLU A 265 7.16 19.92 -45.26
C GLU A 265 7.44 18.54 -44.61
N SER A 266 8.56 18.39 -43.90
CA SER A 266 8.97 17.11 -43.31
C SER A 266 8.60 17.04 -41.82
N SER A 267 7.95 15.94 -41.42
CA SER A 267 7.66 15.63 -40.02
C SER A 267 8.55 14.49 -39.53
N SER A 268 9.18 14.67 -38.37
CA SER A 268 9.96 13.63 -37.70
C SER A 268 9.52 13.46 -36.25
N MET A 269 9.56 12.22 -35.78
CA MET A 269 9.30 11.82 -34.41
C MET A 269 10.58 12.00 -33.60
N GLN A 270 10.49 12.78 -32.52
CA GLN A 270 11.57 13.00 -31.57
C GLN A 270 11.20 12.47 -30.19
N LEU A 271 12.20 12.05 -29.41
CA LEU A 271 12.02 11.76 -28.00
C LEU A 271 12.20 13.06 -27.22
N LYS A 272 11.23 13.37 -26.35
CA LYS A 272 11.35 14.53 -25.45
C LYS A 272 12.65 14.44 -24.65
N PRO A 273 13.30 15.56 -24.30
CA PRO A 273 14.60 15.57 -23.62
C PRO A 273 14.69 14.68 -22.37
N ALA A 274 13.60 14.57 -21.61
CA ALA A 274 13.51 13.74 -20.41
C ALA A 274 13.65 12.22 -20.66
N PHE A 275 13.46 11.74 -21.91
CA PHE A 275 13.42 10.31 -22.25
C PHE A 275 14.52 9.90 -23.25
N GLN A 276 15.50 10.76 -23.51
CA GLN A 276 16.60 10.48 -24.44
C GLN A 276 17.71 9.58 -23.85
N LYS A 277 17.61 9.21 -22.56
CA LYS A 277 18.47 8.26 -21.86
C LYS A 277 17.75 6.93 -21.67
N TYR A 278 18.50 5.83 -21.73
CA TYR A 278 17.95 4.48 -21.63
C TYR A 278 17.18 4.29 -20.32
N GLU A 279 17.76 4.69 -19.19
CA GLU A 279 17.19 4.50 -17.86
C GLU A 279 15.84 5.23 -17.72
N SER A 280 15.74 6.43 -18.28
CA SER A 280 14.52 7.24 -18.25
C SER A 280 13.42 6.65 -19.13
N LEU A 281 13.74 6.22 -20.36
CA LEU A 281 12.78 5.57 -21.26
C LEU A 281 12.35 4.21 -20.72
N ARG A 282 13.29 3.43 -20.17
CA ARG A 282 13.03 2.13 -19.55
C ARG A 282 12.08 2.26 -18.36
N ARG A 283 12.30 3.26 -17.50
CA ARG A 283 11.40 3.50 -16.35
C ARG A 283 9.98 3.84 -16.78
N VAL A 284 9.82 4.57 -17.88
CA VAL A 284 8.50 4.86 -18.46
C VAL A 284 7.84 3.59 -18.99
N TYR A 285 8.61 2.78 -19.72
CA TYR A 285 8.18 1.49 -20.23
C TYR A 285 7.71 0.56 -19.10
N ASP A 286 8.55 0.33 -18.09
CA ASP A 286 8.22 -0.50 -16.93
C ASP A 286 6.95 0.00 -16.22
N SER A 287 6.86 1.32 -15.99
CA SER A 287 5.70 1.93 -15.35
C SER A 287 4.42 1.69 -16.13
N LYS A 288 4.47 1.66 -17.47
CA LYS A 288 3.29 1.43 -18.30
C LYS A 288 2.87 -0.04 -18.29
N ILE A 289 3.80 -0.99 -18.30
CA ILE A 289 3.48 -2.42 -18.14
C ILE A 289 2.83 -2.68 -16.80
N ILE A 290 3.42 -2.17 -15.71
CA ILE A 290 2.89 -2.37 -14.36
C ILE A 290 1.52 -1.71 -14.24
N GLU A 291 1.32 -0.51 -14.79
CA GLU A 291 0.02 0.17 -14.79
C GLU A 291 -1.05 -0.65 -15.53
N MET A 292 -0.74 -1.19 -16.72
CA MET A 292 -1.66 -2.04 -17.47
C MET A 292 -2.00 -3.32 -16.71
N ALA A 293 -1.01 -3.96 -16.10
CA ALA A 293 -1.23 -5.13 -15.26
C ALA A 293 -2.17 -4.81 -14.10
N MET A 294 -1.92 -3.73 -13.36
CA MET A 294 -2.76 -3.30 -12.24
C MET A 294 -4.19 -2.94 -12.68
N GLN A 295 -4.36 -2.31 -13.86
CA GLN A 295 -5.68 -2.05 -14.45
C GLN A 295 -6.44 -3.34 -14.77
N CYS A 296 -5.73 -4.38 -15.20
CA CYS A 296 -6.28 -5.71 -15.38
C CYS A 296 -6.40 -6.51 -14.06
N GLY A 297 -5.97 -5.91 -12.94
CA GLY A 297 -6.09 -6.47 -11.61
C GLY A 297 -4.98 -7.39 -11.16
N PHE A 298 -3.84 -7.30 -11.83
CA PHE A 298 -2.67 -8.12 -11.59
C PHE A 298 -1.68 -7.37 -10.72
N TYR A 299 -1.44 -7.92 -9.53
CA TYR A 299 -0.44 -7.42 -8.59
C TYR A 299 0.71 -8.41 -8.53
N MET A 300 1.94 -7.90 -8.43
CA MET A 300 3.15 -8.67 -8.20
C MET A 300 4.03 -7.92 -7.19
N PRO A 301 4.72 -8.63 -6.30
CA PRO A 301 5.77 -8.03 -5.51
C PRO A 301 6.92 -7.56 -6.43
N PRO A 302 7.72 -6.59 -5.95
CA PRO A 302 8.80 -6.00 -6.73
C PRO A 302 9.83 -7.00 -7.26
N GLU A 303 10.15 -8.00 -6.46
CA GLU A 303 11.06 -9.11 -6.80
C GLU A 303 10.60 -9.86 -8.07
N GLN A 304 9.29 -10.11 -8.17
CA GLN A 304 8.69 -10.84 -9.30
C GLN A 304 8.61 -9.97 -10.55
N TRP A 305 8.30 -8.67 -10.39
CA TRP A 305 8.38 -7.70 -11.48
C TRP A 305 9.81 -7.56 -12.01
N SER A 306 10.79 -7.48 -11.11
CA SER A 306 12.20 -7.46 -11.47
C SER A 306 12.58 -8.71 -12.27
N LEU A 307 12.18 -9.88 -11.79
CA LEU A 307 12.42 -11.15 -12.49
C LEU A 307 11.77 -11.17 -13.89
N LEU A 308 10.52 -10.71 -14.01
CA LEU A 308 9.78 -10.70 -15.27
C LEU A 308 10.39 -9.74 -16.30
N LEU A 309 10.70 -8.51 -15.90
CA LEU A 309 11.15 -7.43 -16.80
C LEU A 309 12.66 -7.46 -17.07
N TYR A 310 13.46 -7.92 -16.10
CA TYR A 310 14.91 -7.86 -16.16
C TYR A 310 15.58 -9.24 -16.16
N GLY A 311 14.88 -10.31 -15.81
CA GLY A 311 15.44 -11.66 -15.69
C GLY A 311 16.19 -11.93 -14.37
N TYR A 312 16.24 -10.96 -13.47
CA TYR A 312 16.93 -11.05 -12.17
C TYR A 312 16.12 -10.32 -11.11
N THR A 313 16.31 -10.62 -9.82
CA THR A 313 15.60 -9.96 -8.72
C THR A 313 16.27 -8.67 -8.24
N THR A 314 17.46 -8.31 -8.75
CA THR A 314 18.27 -7.21 -8.19
C THR A 314 17.75 -5.80 -8.48
N ASN A 315 16.68 -5.63 -9.27
CA ASN A 315 16.14 -4.32 -9.65
C ASN A 315 14.89 -3.91 -8.84
N GLU A 316 14.64 -4.56 -7.69
CA GLU A 316 13.57 -4.18 -6.74
C GLU A 316 13.57 -2.67 -6.44
N SER A 317 14.73 -2.08 -6.15
CA SER A 317 14.85 -0.64 -5.88
C SER A 317 14.39 0.30 -7.02
N ILE A 318 14.35 -0.19 -8.26
CA ILE A 318 13.82 0.53 -9.42
C ILE A 318 12.30 0.37 -9.51
N ILE A 319 11.81 -0.82 -9.16
CA ILE A 319 10.41 -1.23 -9.28
C ILE A 319 9.56 -0.72 -8.11
N ASP A 320 10.03 -0.80 -6.86
CA ASP A 320 9.29 -0.39 -5.65
C ASP A 320 8.65 0.99 -5.82
N PRO A 321 9.40 2.04 -6.24
CA PRO A 321 8.84 3.38 -6.31
C PRO A 321 7.84 3.54 -7.47
N ILE A 322 7.90 2.67 -8.48
CA ILE A 322 6.92 2.63 -9.58
C ILE A 322 5.61 2.06 -9.05
N ILE A 323 5.67 0.92 -8.35
CA ILE A 323 4.49 0.28 -7.74
C ILE A 323 3.83 1.23 -6.75
N ASP A 324 4.59 1.82 -5.83
CA ASP A 324 4.08 2.76 -4.83
C ASP A 324 3.32 3.92 -5.50
N LYS A 325 3.92 4.51 -6.55
CA LYS A 325 3.28 5.60 -7.31
C LYS A 325 1.99 5.14 -7.99
N LEU A 326 1.95 3.92 -8.55
CA LEU A 326 0.77 3.41 -9.23
C LEU A 326 -0.34 2.98 -8.26
N LEU A 327 0.01 2.47 -7.09
CA LEU A 327 -0.95 2.12 -6.05
C LEU A 327 -1.75 3.33 -5.57
N THR A 328 -1.14 4.53 -5.55
CA THR A 328 -1.89 5.77 -5.25
C THR A 328 -2.97 6.11 -6.29
N LYS A 329 -2.93 5.49 -7.48
CA LYS A 329 -3.93 5.70 -8.55
C LYS A 329 -4.98 4.60 -8.60
N THR A 330 -4.74 3.43 -8.00
CA THR A 330 -5.71 2.34 -7.98
C THR A 330 -6.77 2.57 -6.91
N SER A 331 -8.01 2.21 -7.22
CA SER A 331 -9.11 2.28 -6.26
C SER A 331 -9.24 0.99 -5.46
N PHE A 332 -9.65 1.11 -4.20
CA PHE A 332 -9.99 -0.05 -3.37
C PHE A 332 -11.07 -0.93 -4.02
N GLN A 333 -12.02 -0.34 -4.76
CA GLN A 333 -13.05 -1.09 -5.50
C GLN A 333 -12.45 -2.02 -6.56
N THR A 334 -11.40 -1.57 -7.27
CA THR A 334 -10.68 -2.39 -8.24
C THR A 334 -10.03 -3.58 -7.55
N ALA A 335 -9.37 -3.39 -6.40
CA ALA A 335 -8.78 -4.49 -5.63
C ALA A 335 -9.86 -5.51 -5.20
N ILE A 336 -11.02 -5.06 -4.72
CA ILE A 336 -12.13 -5.93 -4.29
C ILE A 336 -12.63 -6.83 -5.43
N GLN A 337 -12.80 -6.28 -6.64
CA GLN A 337 -13.24 -7.06 -7.80
C GLN A 337 -12.25 -8.20 -8.12
N GLN A 338 -10.96 -7.96 -7.92
CA GLN A 338 -9.92 -8.93 -8.20
C GLN A 338 -9.79 -9.98 -7.10
N TYR A 339 -9.85 -9.55 -5.85
CA TYR A 339 -9.96 -10.46 -4.72
C TYR A 339 -11.14 -11.43 -4.91
N LYS A 340 -12.30 -10.93 -5.38
CA LYS A 340 -13.46 -11.78 -5.70
C LYS A 340 -13.13 -12.83 -6.76
N LYS A 341 -12.47 -12.43 -7.85
CA LYS A 341 -12.08 -13.33 -8.94
C LYS A 341 -11.10 -14.40 -8.47
N ILE A 342 -10.07 -14.02 -7.72
CA ILE A 342 -9.02 -14.94 -7.23
C ILE A 342 -9.59 -15.93 -6.21
N VAL A 343 -10.43 -15.49 -5.28
CA VAL A 343 -11.08 -16.38 -4.30
C VAL A 343 -11.97 -17.42 -5.00
N LEU A 344 -12.65 -17.03 -6.09
CA LEU A 344 -13.45 -17.97 -6.90
C LEU A 344 -12.56 -19.00 -7.63
N LEU A 345 -11.45 -18.55 -8.24
CA LEU A 345 -10.58 -19.41 -9.05
C LEU A 345 -9.68 -20.34 -8.21
N SER A 346 -9.22 -19.90 -7.05
CA SER A 346 -8.29 -20.64 -6.18
C SER A 346 -8.91 -21.87 -5.49
N GLY A 347 -10.19 -22.20 -5.77
CA GLY A 347 -10.92 -23.23 -5.03
C GLY A 347 -11.21 -22.86 -3.57
N ALA A 348 -10.77 -21.68 -3.12
CA ALA A 348 -10.95 -21.15 -1.77
C ALA A 348 -12.34 -20.51 -1.56
N ALA A 349 -13.22 -20.56 -2.57
CA ALA A 349 -14.59 -20.07 -2.51
C ALA A 349 -15.44 -20.66 -1.37
N GLN A 350 -15.06 -21.85 -0.89
CA GLN A 350 -15.71 -22.51 0.25
C GLN A 350 -15.27 -21.96 1.61
N SER A 351 -14.23 -21.12 1.65
CA SER A 351 -13.77 -20.49 2.89
C SER A 351 -14.74 -19.39 3.32
N GLN A 352 -15.49 -19.67 4.39
CA GLN A 352 -16.37 -18.67 5.00
C GLN A 352 -15.61 -17.39 5.40
N ASP A 353 -14.39 -17.51 5.92
CA ASP A 353 -13.61 -16.35 6.35
C ASP A 353 -13.21 -15.45 5.17
N LEU A 354 -12.88 -16.02 4.00
CA LEU A 354 -12.56 -15.22 2.80
C LEU A 354 -13.81 -14.49 2.26
N ASN A 355 -14.97 -15.14 2.33
CA ASN A 355 -16.25 -14.55 1.96
C ASN A 355 -16.70 -13.47 2.97
N ASP A 356 -16.40 -13.64 4.25
CA ASP A 356 -16.68 -12.62 5.27
C ASP A 356 -15.75 -11.41 5.11
N LEU A 357 -14.47 -11.61 4.80
CA LEU A 357 -13.56 -10.51 4.43
C LEU A 357 -14.11 -9.65 3.29
N MET A 358 -14.72 -10.27 2.27
CA MET A 358 -15.35 -9.55 1.17
C MET A 358 -16.37 -8.50 1.65
N LYS A 359 -17.20 -8.86 2.63
CA LYS A 359 -18.23 -7.96 3.18
C LYS A 359 -17.58 -6.76 3.88
N HIS A 360 -16.52 -7.00 4.64
CA HIS A 360 -15.78 -5.95 5.32
C HIS A 360 -15.06 -5.03 4.33
N PHE A 361 -14.45 -5.58 3.27
CA PHE A 361 -13.82 -4.77 2.22
C PHE A 361 -14.85 -3.89 1.51
N GLN A 362 -16.00 -4.45 1.12
CA GLN A 362 -17.08 -3.68 0.49
C GLN A 362 -17.56 -2.54 1.38
N PHE A 363 -17.78 -2.81 2.66
CA PHE A 363 -18.16 -1.79 3.64
C PHE A 363 -17.10 -0.68 3.75
N LEU A 364 -15.82 -1.05 3.93
CA LEU A 364 -14.71 -0.10 4.09
C LEU A 364 -14.38 0.68 2.80
N SER A 365 -14.75 0.16 1.63
CA SER A 365 -14.52 0.81 0.32
C SER A 365 -15.54 1.87 -0.05
N ASN A 366 -16.59 2.07 0.75
CA ASN A 366 -17.60 3.10 0.48
C ASN A 366 -16.94 4.49 0.52
N ASP A 367 -17.04 5.25 -0.56
CA ASP A 367 -16.46 6.60 -0.63
C ASP A 367 -17.11 7.58 0.35
N ASN A 368 -18.37 7.33 0.71
CA ASN A 368 -19.12 8.12 1.69
C ASN A 368 -19.04 7.51 3.10
N LEU A 369 -18.12 6.59 3.39
CA LEU A 369 -18.04 5.92 4.69
C LEU A 369 -17.94 6.90 5.88
N ALA A 370 -17.24 8.02 5.70
CA ALA A 370 -17.10 9.07 6.70
C ALA A 370 -18.42 9.82 7.01
N ILE A 371 -19.39 9.77 6.11
CA ILE A 371 -20.70 10.43 6.21
C ILE A 371 -21.77 9.41 6.64
N ASP A 372 -21.74 8.22 6.03
CA ASP A 372 -22.80 7.22 6.12
C ASP A 372 -22.69 6.29 7.33
N ALA A 373 -21.49 6.16 7.90
CA ALA A 373 -21.21 5.21 8.98
C ALA A 373 -20.79 5.90 10.28
N SER A 374 -21.23 5.34 11.40
CA SER A 374 -20.73 5.75 12.71
C SER A 374 -19.32 5.21 12.93
N GLY A 375 -18.48 5.94 13.69
CA GLY A 375 -17.14 5.46 14.06
C GLY A 375 -17.18 4.08 14.73
N ALA A 376 -18.25 3.77 15.47
CA ALA A 376 -18.47 2.47 16.10
C ALA A 376 -18.70 1.34 15.08
N SER A 377 -19.45 1.56 14.00
CA SER A 377 -19.65 0.51 12.98
C SER A 377 -18.37 0.24 12.19
N VAL A 378 -17.58 1.29 11.91
CA VAL A 378 -16.25 1.14 11.29
C VAL A 378 -15.29 0.40 12.22
N LEU A 379 -15.32 0.70 13.51
CA LEU A 379 -14.51 0.00 14.52
C LEU A 379 -14.84 -1.49 14.56
N THR A 380 -16.11 -1.84 14.65
CA THR A 380 -16.58 -3.23 14.65
C THR A 380 -16.17 -3.95 13.37
N SER A 381 -16.42 -3.35 12.20
CA SER A 381 -16.05 -3.96 10.91
C SER A 381 -14.54 -4.16 10.78
N THR A 382 -13.73 -3.20 11.23
CA THR A 382 -12.26 -3.29 11.22
C THR A 382 -11.76 -4.40 12.14
N LEU A 383 -12.31 -4.49 13.34
CA LEU A 383 -11.97 -5.52 14.32
C LEU A 383 -12.33 -6.92 13.81
N ASP A 384 -13.54 -7.09 13.27
CA ASP A 384 -13.99 -8.37 12.71
C ASP A 384 -13.15 -8.76 11.49
N MET A 385 -12.84 -7.82 10.60
CA MET A 385 -11.91 -8.03 9.50
C MET A 385 -10.56 -8.55 10.00
N LEU A 386 -9.95 -7.89 10.98
CA LEU A 386 -8.66 -8.33 11.55
C LEU A 386 -8.75 -9.73 12.18
N LYS A 387 -9.86 -10.06 12.86
CA LYS A 387 -10.11 -11.41 13.40
C LYS A 387 -10.18 -12.46 12.27
N ARG A 388 -10.84 -12.14 11.15
CA ARG A 388 -10.88 -13.03 9.96
C ARG A 388 -9.51 -13.20 9.33
N VAL A 389 -8.73 -12.13 9.19
CA VAL A 389 -7.33 -12.19 8.72
C VAL A 389 -6.54 -13.18 9.57
N VAL A 390 -6.58 -13.06 10.90
CA VAL A 390 -5.90 -13.99 11.80
C VAL A 390 -6.40 -15.44 11.63
N SER A 391 -7.72 -15.64 11.52
CA SER A 391 -8.30 -16.98 11.27
C SER A 391 -7.73 -17.62 10.00
N ILE A 392 -7.68 -16.86 8.90
CA ILE A 392 -7.15 -17.35 7.62
C ILE A 392 -5.64 -17.64 7.74
N LEU A 393 -4.87 -16.71 8.28
CA LEU A 393 -3.42 -16.87 8.45
C LEU A 393 -3.05 -18.07 9.33
N ASN A 394 -3.90 -18.43 10.29
CA ASN A 394 -3.77 -19.67 11.06
C ASN A 394 -3.97 -20.93 10.21
N LYS A 395 -4.95 -20.92 9.30
CA LYS A 395 -5.30 -22.04 8.43
C LYS A 395 -4.34 -22.26 7.26
N LEU A 396 -3.67 -21.21 6.79
CA LEU A 396 -2.64 -21.27 5.74
C LEU A 396 -1.44 -22.09 6.23
N LYS A 397 -1.49 -23.43 6.15
CA LYS A 397 -0.36 -24.32 6.43
C LYS A 397 0.69 -24.20 5.32
N LYS A 398 1.96 -24.51 5.67
CA LYS A 398 3.13 -24.46 4.79
C LYS A 398 2.89 -25.14 3.44
#